data_AF-F9PEY7-F1
#
_entry.id   AF-F9PEY7-F1
#
_cell.length_a   1.000
_cell.length_b   1.000
_cell.length_c   1.000
_cell.angle_alpha   90.00
_cell.angle_beta   90.00
_cell.angle_gamma   90.00
#
_symmetry.space_group_name_H-M   'P 1'
#
loop_
_entity.id
_entity.type
_entity.pdbx_description
1 polymer ?
#
loop_
_entity_poly.entity_id
_entity_poly.type
_entity_poly.pdbx_seq_one_letter_code
_entity_poly.pdbx_strand_id
1 'polypeptide(L)'
;MMEERQKRNRFMGWVLILIMLLFILPTYNLAQSYQQLLTRRQQLADLKKQYQDLSDEKDKEASLATKLKDESYAAKYSRAKYYYSKTWEEVYTIPDLLPR
;
A
#
# COMPACT_ATOMS: atom_id res chain seq x y z
N MET A 1 -17.19 50.28 -43.21
CA MET A 1 -18.31 49.37 -42.86
C MET A 1 -18.00 47.89 -43.07
N MET A 2 -17.82 47.36 -44.30
CA MET A 2 -17.56 45.91 -44.53
C MET A 2 -16.11 45.50 -44.21
N GLU A 3 -15.12 46.31 -44.59
CA GLU A 3 -13.69 46.00 -44.35
C GLU A 3 -13.31 46.03 -42.86
N GLU A 4 -13.92 46.92 -42.08
CA GLU A 4 -13.71 47.02 -40.62
C GLU A 4 -14.25 45.78 -39.90
N ARG A 5 -15.37 45.22 -40.38
CA ARG A 5 -15.93 43.96 -39.86
C ARG A 5 -15.03 42.77 -40.19
N GLN A 6 -14.43 42.72 -41.39
CA GLN A 6 -13.48 41.66 -41.74
C GLN A 6 -12.18 41.73 -40.94
N LYS A 7 -11.60 42.92 -40.72
CA LYS A 7 -10.42 43.10 -39.86
C LYS A 7 -10.70 42.68 -38.41
N ARG A 8 -11.87 43.06 -37.87
CA ARG A 8 -12.30 42.68 -36.52
C ARG A 8 -12.53 41.17 -36.38
N ASN A 9 -13.10 40.52 -37.39
CA ASN A 9 -13.30 39.07 -37.39
C ASN A 9 -11.98 38.30 -37.50
N ARG A 10 -11.00 38.81 -38.28
CA ARG A 10 -9.64 38.24 -38.31
C ARG A 10 -8.93 38.39 -36.98
N PHE A 11 -9.02 39.56 -36.34
CA PHE A 11 -8.46 39.78 -35.01
C PHE A 11 -9.11 38.86 -33.95
N MET A 12 -10.43 38.70 -33.97
CA MET A 12 -11.12 37.74 -33.10
C MET A 12 -10.67 36.29 -33.33
N GLY A 13 -10.40 35.89 -34.57
CA GLY A 13 -9.84 34.57 -34.89
C GLY A 13 -8.45 34.36 -34.28
N TRP A 14 -7.57 35.36 -34.35
CA TRP A 14 -6.24 35.31 -33.72
C TRP A 14 -6.33 35.24 -32.19
N VAL A 15 -7.25 35.98 -31.57
CA VAL A 15 -7.49 35.92 -30.13
C VAL A 15 -8.00 34.53 -29.71
N LEU A 16 -8.90 33.93 -30.48
CA LEU A 16 -9.40 32.57 -30.22
C LEU A 16 -8.27 31.52 -30.29
N ILE A 17 -7.41 31.60 -31.30
CA ILE A 17 -6.25 30.69 -31.43
C ILE A 17 -5.30 30.89 -30.24
N LEU A 18 -5.05 32.13 -29.82
CA LEU A 18 -4.16 32.44 -28.72
C LEU A 18 -4.71 31.91 -27.38
N ILE A 19 -6.02 32.06 -27.13
CA ILE A 19 -6.69 31.47 -25.97
C ILE A 19 -6.60 29.95 -26.02
N MET A 20 -6.91 29.32 -27.16
CA MET A 20 -6.81 27.86 -27.31
C MET A 20 -5.40 27.35 -27.01
N LEU A 21 -4.37 28.07 -27.46
CA LEU A 21 -2.96 27.72 -27.24
C LEU A 21 -2.55 27.91 -25.76
N LEU A 22 -3.06 28.95 -25.10
CA LEU A 22 -2.88 29.19 -23.66
C LEU A 22 -3.42 28.05 -22.80
N PHE A 23 -4.54 27.44 -23.21
CA PHE A 23 -5.16 26.34 -22.47
C PHE A 23 -4.46 24.98 -22.64
N ILE A 24 -3.57 24.82 -23.62
CA ILE A 24 -2.84 23.56 -23.84
C ILE A 24 -1.88 23.28 -22.68
N LEU A 25 -1.13 24.28 -22.20
CA LEU A 25 -0.14 24.12 -21.13
C LEU A 25 -0.73 23.62 -19.78
N PRO A 26 -1.81 24.21 -19.23
CA PRO A 26 -2.38 23.73 -17.97
C PRO A 26 -3.02 22.33 -18.07
N THR A 27 -3.46 21.90 -19.26
CA THR A 27 -4.11 20.58 -19.43
C THR A 27 -3.14 19.40 -19.29
N TYR A 28 -1.91 19.53 -19.79
CA TYR A 28 -0.89 18.50 -19.59
C TYR A 28 -0.53 18.31 -18.12
N ASN A 29 -0.39 19.40 -17.37
CA ASN A 29 -0.09 19.37 -15.94
C ASN A 29 -1.22 18.66 -15.15
N LEU A 30 -2.48 18.90 -15.53
CA LEU A 30 -3.65 18.28 -14.90
C LEU A 30 -3.67 16.75 -15.09
N ALA A 31 -3.45 16.27 -16.32
CA ALA A 31 -3.48 14.85 -16.62
C ALA A 31 -2.35 14.09 -15.88
N GLN A 32 -1.15 14.66 -15.85
CA GLN A 32 -0.02 14.09 -15.11
C GLN A 32 -0.28 14.09 -13.60
N SER A 33 -0.82 15.18 -13.06
CA SER A 33 -1.19 15.27 -11.64
C SER A 33 -2.26 14.24 -11.25
N TYR A 34 -3.23 13.98 -12.12
CA TYR A 34 -4.25 12.97 -11.89
C TYR A 34 -3.67 11.54 -11.81
N GLN A 35 -2.77 11.19 -12.73
CA GLN A 35 -2.07 9.91 -12.71
C GLN A 35 -1.20 9.76 -11.45
N GLN A 36 -0.48 10.81 -11.05
CA GLN A 36 0.31 10.80 -9.83
C GLN A 36 -0.57 10.60 -8.58
N LEU A 37 -1.73 11.25 -8.51
CA LEU A 37 -2.67 11.07 -7.40
C LEU A 37 -3.20 9.64 -7.31
N LEU A 38 -3.51 9.00 -8.44
CA LEU A 38 -3.94 7.60 -8.48
C LEU A 38 -2.84 6.68 -7.92
N THR A 39 -1.60 6.83 -8.40
CA THR A 39 -0.47 6.02 -7.93
C THR A 39 -0.22 6.23 -6.43
N ARG A 40 -0.28 7.48 -5.94
CA ARG A 40 -0.12 7.79 -4.51
C ARG A 40 -1.20 7.15 -3.66
N ARG A 41 -2.46 7.12 -4.13
CA ARG A 41 -3.55 6.43 -3.41
C ARG A 41 -3.33 4.93 -3.32
N GLN A 42 -2.88 4.30 -4.40
CA GLN A 42 -2.53 2.88 -4.40
C GLN A 42 -1.38 2.60 -3.42
N GLN A 43 -0.31 3.39 -3.49
CA GLN A 43 0.83 3.29 -2.56
C GLN A 43 0.40 3.45 -1.10
N LEU A 44 -0.52 4.36 -0.80
CA LEU A 44 -1.04 4.53 0.57
C LEU A 44 -1.87 3.34 1.03
N ALA A 45 -2.69 2.75 0.15
CA ALA A 45 -3.46 1.56 0.46
C ALA A 45 -2.53 0.36 0.74
N ASP A 46 -1.52 0.16 -0.10
CA ASP A 46 -0.54 -0.91 0.06
C ASP A 46 0.29 -0.70 1.33
N LEU A 47 0.75 0.52 1.59
CA LEU A 47 1.53 0.83 2.78
C LEU A 47 0.71 0.65 4.06
N LYS A 48 -0.57 1.02 4.04
CA LYS A 48 -1.48 0.78 5.16
C LYS A 48 -1.67 -0.71 5.42
N LYS A 49 -1.79 -1.51 4.36
CA LYS A 49 -1.90 -2.96 4.47
C LYS A 49 -0.63 -3.57 5.06
N GLN A 50 0.55 -3.22 4.51
CA GLN A 50 1.83 -3.67 5.03
C GLN A 50 2.03 -3.29 6.50
N TYR A 51 1.61 -2.08 6.87
CA TYR A 51 1.67 -1.64 8.26
C TYR A 51 0.77 -2.47 9.18
N GLN A 52 -0.46 -2.79 8.74
CA GLN A 52 -1.37 -3.65 9.50
C GLN A 52 -0.81 -5.06 9.65
N ASP A 53 -0.36 -5.67 8.54
CA ASP A 53 0.22 -7.02 8.55
C ASP A 53 1.43 -7.08 9.49
N LEU A 54 2.32 -6.08 9.43
CA LEU A 54 3.50 -5.99 10.29
C LEU A 54 3.13 -5.74 11.76
N SER A 55 2.09 -4.94 12.03
CA SER A 55 1.60 -4.70 13.38
C SER A 55 1.05 -5.99 13.98
N ASP A 56 0.25 -6.74 13.22
CA ASP A 56 -0.33 -8.01 13.65
C ASP A 56 0.76 -9.06 13.88
N GLU A 57 1.79 -9.10 13.03
CA GLU A 57 2.95 -9.98 13.21
C GLU A 57 3.74 -9.63 14.46
N LYS A 58 4.03 -8.35 14.68
CA LYS A 58 4.70 -7.87 15.89
C LYS A 58 3.91 -8.22 17.16
N ASP A 59 2.59 -8.08 17.14
CA ASP A 59 1.74 -8.41 18.30
C ASP A 59 1.72 -9.92 18.56
N LYS A 60 1.69 -10.74 17.51
CA LYS A 60 1.84 -12.20 17.62
C LYS A 60 3.20 -12.56 18.22
N GLU A 61 4.29 -12.02 17.70
CA GLU A 61 5.65 -12.26 18.20
C GLU A 61 5.81 -11.80 19.65
N ALA A 62 5.31 -10.63 20.01
CA ALA A 62 5.34 -10.13 21.39
C ALA A 62 4.54 -11.04 22.33
N SER A 63 3.37 -11.52 21.90
CA SER A 63 2.57 -12.46 22.67
C SER A 63 3.28 -13.81 22.82
N LEU A 64 3.96 -14.29 21.77
CA LEU A 64 4.74 -15.51 21.79
C LEU A 64 5.93 -15.39 22.74
N ALA A 65 6.70 -14.31 22.63
CA ALA A 65 7.81 -14.01 23.53
C ALA A 65 7.36 -13.94 24.98
N THR A 66 6.18 -13.38 25.25
CA THR A 66 5.61 -13.34 26.60
C THR A 66 5.23 -14.75 27.08
N LYS A 67 4.58 -15.57 26.25
CA LYS A 67 4.23 -16.95 26.58
C LYS A 67 5.46 -17.84 26.78
N LEU A 68 6.53 -17.62 26.00
CA LEU A 68 7.78 -18.37 26.12
C LEU A 68 8.54 -18.09 27.43
N LYS A 69 8.18 -17.05 28.19
CA LYS A 69 8.69 -16.85 29.56
C LYS A 69 8.16 -17.88 30.55
N ASP A 70 7.01 -18.51 30.25
CA ASP A 70 6.47 -19.61 31.03
C ASP A 70 7.17 -20.92 30.65
N GLU A 71 7.83 -21.57 31.62
CA GLU A 71 8.62 -22.78 31.38
C GLU A 71 7.76 -23.96 30.88
N SER A 72 6.52 -24.08 31.35
CA SER A 72 5.59 -25.13 30.93
C SER A 72 5.17 -24.91 29.47
N TYR A 73 4.87 -23.66 29.10
CA TYR A 73 4.57 -23.31 27.71
C TYR A 73 5.79 -23.51 26.81
N ALA A 74 6.98 -23.09 27.23
CA ALA A 74 8.23 -23.27 26.47
C ALA A 74 8.55 -24.75 26.25
N ALA A 75 8.36 -25.60 27.25
CA ALA A 75 8.56 -27.04 27.13
C ALA A 75 7.52 -27.72 26.24
N LYS A 76 6.27 -27.23 26.19
CA LYS A 76 5.27 -27.72 25.22
C LYS A 76 5.60 -27.24 23.81
N TYR A 77 6.02 -25.98 23.66
CA TYR A 77 6.41 -25.40 22.39
C TYR A 77 7.64 -26.09 21.79
N SER A 78 8.65 -26.43 22.61
CA SER A 78 9.84 -27.15 22.13
C SER A 78 9.53 -28.57 21.67
N ARG A 79 8.67 -29.30 22.39
CA ARG A 79 8.15 -30.62 21.98
C ARG A 79 7.39 -30.51 20.65
N ALA A 80 6.49 -29.55 20.53
CA ALA A 80 5.66 -29.39 19.34
C ALA A 80 6.43 -28.88 18.10
N LYS A 81 7.38 -27.95 18.28
CA LYS A 81 8.12 -27.31 17.18
C LYS A 81 9.35 -28.10 16.75
N TYR A 82 10.11 -28.61 17.72
CA TYR A 82 11.41 -29.23 17.49
C TYR A 82 11.42 -30.73 17.76
N TYR A 83 10.26 -31.33 18.02
CA TYR A 83 10.15 -32.77 18.36
C TYR A 83 11.06 -33.14 19.54
N TYR A 84 11.35 -32.19 20.42
CA TYR A 84 12.22 -32.41 21.56
C TYR A 84 11.56 -33.45 22.48
N SER A 85 12.26 -34.51 22.85
CA SER A 85 11.78 -35.49 23.82
C SER A 85 12.92 -35.89 24.75
N LYS A 86 12.57 -36.32 25.96
CA LYS A 86 13.54 -36.96 26.87
C LYS A 86 13.63 -38.45 26.53
N THR A 87 14.70 -39.11 27.00
CA THR A 87 15.00 -40.52 26.72
C THR A 87 13.89 -41.51 27.07
N TRP A 88 12.93 -41.12 27.92
CA TRP A 88 11.78 -41.92 28.33
C TRP A 88 10.42 -41.28 27.97
N GLU A 89 10.39 -40.31 27.05
CA GLU A 89 9.17 -39.62 26.57
C GLU A 89 8.94 -39.92 25.08
N GLU A 90 7.70 -40.23 24.69
CA GLU A 90 7.28 -40.32 23.28
C GLU A 90 6.40 -39.10 22.94
N VAL A 91 6.71 -38.42 21.84
CA VAL A 91 6.03 -37.18 21.43
C VAL A 91 5.18 -37.45 20.19
N TYR A 92 3.88 -37.28 20.34
CA TYR A 92 2.92 -37.34 19.24
C TYR A 92 2.62 -35.91 18.74
N THR A 93 2.83 -35.65 17.46
CA THR A 93 2.53 -34.34 16.87
C THR A 93 1.11 -34.25 16.34
N ILE A 94 0.47 -33.13 16.63
CA ILE A 94 -0.85 -32.78 16.11
C ILE A 94 -0.63 -31.74 15.00
N PRO A 95 -1.13 -31.97 13.77
CA PRO A 95 -1.09 -30.97 12.71
C PRO A 95 -1.73 -29.65 13.15
N ASP A 96 -1.15 -28.50 12.78
CA ASP A 96 -1.61 -27.14 13.13
C ASP A 96 -1.67 -26.81 14.65
N LEU A 97 -0.96 -27.55 15.51
CA LEU A 97 -0.90 -27.24 16.94
C LEU A 97 -0.24 -25.88 17.26
N LEU A 98 0.70 -25.45 16.41
CA LEU A 98 1.41 -24.18 16.58
C LEU A 98 0.92 -23.15 15.56
N PRO A 99 0.76 -21.88 15.95
CA PRO A 99 0.53 -20.81 14.99
C PRO A 99 1.72 -20.75 14.04
N ARG A 100 1.42 -20.70 12.73
CA ARG A 100 2.40 -20.56 11.66
C ARG A 100 3.04 -19.19 11.66
#